data_AF-A0A9P5V2G4-F1
#
_entry.id   AF-A0A9P5V2G4-F1
#
_cell.length_a   1.000
_cell.length_b   1.000
_cell.length_c   1.000
_cell.angle_alpha   90.00
_cell.angle_beta   90.00
_cell.angle_gamma   90.00
#
_symmetry.space_group_name_H-M   'P 1'
#
loop_
_entity.id
_entity.type
_entity.pdbx_description
1 polymer ?
#
loop_
_entity_poly.entity_id
_entity_poly.type
_entity_poly.pdbx_seq_one_letter_code
_entity_poly.pdbx_strand_id
1 'polypeptide(L)'
;MAGILDNVIFAAFLCLIGGIATSSQGAVNAKLGQYSGQGLSSTIVFCIGAVTSLIYFLIEVEGRPPADLASRLAMAPWWAWSGGVIGALFVIINILTIPKLGAGTTSAIIVCAQLVFSCIIDNFQFFGIAYRTYTLWRGLATVGLIGCVAAIAKF
;
A
#
# COMPACT_ATOMS: atom_id res chain seq x y z
N MET A 1 -12.44 -15.23 -11.98
CA MET A 1 -12.40 -14.19 -10.92
C MET A 1 -12.98 -12.83 -11.33
N ALA A 2 -13.04 -12.48 -12.62
CA ALA A 2 -13.57 -11.17 -13.08
C ALA A 2 -15.01 -10.86 -12.56
N GLY A 3 -15.95 -11.80 -12.71
CA GLY A 3 -17.36 -11.54 -12.39
C GLY A 3 -17.72 -11.26 -10.92
N ILE A 4 -16.84 -11.58 -9.96
CA ILE A 4 -17.06 -11.27 -8.53
C ILE A 4 -16.46 -9.90 -8.16
N LEU A 5 -15.32 -9.52 -8.77
CA LEU A 5 -14.70 -8.22 -8.57
C LEU A 5 -15.44 -7.08 -9.28
N ASP A 6 -16.19 -7.40 -10.34
CA ASP A 6 -17.12 -6.48 -11.01
C ASP A 6 -18.24 -6.01 -10.06
N ASN A 7 -18.53 -6.77 -9.01
CA ASN A 7 -19.43 -6.33 -7.95
C ASN A 7 -18.73 -5.31 -7.05
N VAL A 8 -19.10 -4.04 -7.22
CA VAL A 8 -18.55 -2.90 -6.47
C VAL A 8 -18.59 -3.12 -4.95
N ILE A 9 -19.63 -3.79 -4.43
CA ILE A 9 -19.77 -4.05 -2.99
C ILE A 9 -18.68 -5.02 -2.53
N PHE A 10 -18.43 -6.07 -3.31
CA PHE A 10 -17.39 -7.04 -3.00
C PHE A 10 -15.99 -6.44 -3.11
N ALA A 11 -15.74 -5.64 -4.15
CA ALA A 11 -14.48 -4.89 -4.28
C ALA A 11 -14.26 -3.94 -3.08
N ALA A 12 -15.29 -3.21 -2.66
CA ALA A 12 -15.21 -2.34 -1.49
C ALA A 12 -14.93 -3.14 -0.19
N PHE A 13 -15.51 -4.33 -0.05
CA PHE A 13 -15.23 -5.22 1.07
C PHE A 13 -13.77 -5.69 1.10
N LEU A 14 -13.18 -6.02 -0.05
CA LEU A 14 -11.75 -6.34 -0.15
C LEU A 14 -10.87 -5.14 0.21
N CYS A 15 -11.25 -3.93 -0.18
CA CYS A 15 -10.54 -2.71 0.24
C CYS A 15 -10.57 -2.52 1.75
N LEU A 16 -11.69 -2.84 2.43
CA LEU A 16 -11.77 -2.81 3.89
C LEU A 16 -10.80 -3.80 4.52
N ILE A 17 -10.74 -5.03 4.02
CA ILE A 17 -9.78 -6.04 4.47
C ILE A 17 -8.35 -5.54 4.26
N GLY A 18 -8.05 -4.94 3.10
CA GLY A 18 -6.75 -4.33 2.80
C GLY A 18 -6.37 -3.21 3.78
N GLY A 19 -7.33 -2.36 4.17
CA GLY A 19 -7.13 -1.33 5.19
C GLY A 19 -6.79 -1.89 6.58
N ILE A 20 -7.49 -2.96 6.99
CA ILE A 20 -7.21 -3.65 8.26
C ILE A 20 -5.83 -4.31 8.21
N ALA A 21 -5.50 -4.97 7.10
CA ALA A 21 -4.22 -5.64 6.90
C ALA A 21 -3.05 -4.65 6.93
N THR A 22 -3.15 -3.54 6.20
CA THR A 22 -2.10 -2.51 6.16
C THR A 22 -1.90 -1.82 7.51
N SER A 23 -2.98 -1.56 8.25
CA SER A 23 -2.91 -0.96 9.60
C SER A 23 -2.27 -1.90 10.63
N SER A 24 -2.56 -3.20 10.54
CA SER A 24 -1.99 -4.21 11.45
C SER A 24 -0.56 -4.59 11.10
N GLN A 25 -0.21 -4.60 9.80
CA GLN A 25 1.12 -4.97 9.29
C GLN A 25 2.24 -4.16 9.95
N GLY A 26 2.07 -2.84 10.10
CA GLY A 26 3.08 -2.00 10.73
C GLY A 26 3.42 -2.47 12.14
N ALA A 27 2.40 -2.75 12.96
CA ALA A 27 2.59 -3.19 14.34
C ALA A 27 3.23 -4.58 14.42
N VAL A 28 2.80 -5.53 13.58
CA VAL A 28 3.36 -6.88 13.49
C VAL A 28 4.84 -6.83 13.10
N ASN A 29 5.18 -6.04 12.09
CA ASN A 29 6.55 -5.89 11.61
C ASN A 29 7.45 -5.20 12.63
N ALA A 30 6.96 -4.12 13.26
CA ALA A 30 7.68 -3.44 14.33
C ALA A 30 7.97 -4.39 15.49
N LYS A 31 7.03 -5.28 15.83
CA LYS A 31 7.23 -6.30 16.88
C LYS A 31 8.32 -7.30 16.50
N LEU A 32 8.33 -7.80 15.27
CA LEU A 32 9.41 -8.67 14.78
C LEU A 32 10.78 -7.96 14.79
N GLY A 33 10.80 -6.66 14.48
CA GLY A 33 11.98 -5.80 14.56
C GLY A 33 12.59 -5.70 15.95
N GLN A 34 11.80 -5.86 17.02
CA GLN A 34 12.31 -5.87 18.40
C GLN A 34 13.15 -7.11 18.73
N TYR A 35 12.92 -8.24 18.06
CA TYR A 35 13.64 -9.50 18.32
C TYR A 35 14.80 -9.74 17.35
N SER A 36 14.65 -9.29 16.11
CA SER A 36 15.58 -9.61 15.02
C SER A 36 16.42 -8.44 14.53
N GLY A 37 16.13 -7.22 15.02
CA GLY A 37 16.67 -5.99 14.46
C GLY A 37 15.89 -5.52 13.24
N GLN A 38 15.96 -4.22 12.95
CA GLN A 38 15.11 -3.56 11.97
C GLN A 38 15.37 -4.04 10.53
N GLY A 39 16.65 -4.20 10.16
CA GLY A 39 17.05 -4.64 8.82
C GLY A 39 16.63 -6.08 8.53
N LEU A 40 16.96 -7.02 9.43
CA LEU A 40 16.63 -8.43 9.26
C LEU A 40 15.10 -8.65 9.28
N SER A 41 14.37 -7.95 10.16
CA SER A 41 12.91 -7.99 10.18
C SER A 41 12.31 -7.53 8.86
N SER A 42 12.80 -6.45 8.26
CA SER A 42 12.32 -5.97 6.96
C SER A 42 12.56 -7.01 5.87
N THR A 43 13.75 -7.62 5.84
CA THR A 43 14.09 -8.67 4.87
C THR A 43 13.18 -9.89 5.02
N ILE A 44 12.97 -10.39 6.24
CA ILE A 44 12.11 -11.55 6.50
C ILE A 44 10.68 -11.29 6.03
N VAL A 45 10.11 -10.14 6.39
CA VAL A 45 8.74 -9.78 6.00
C VAL A 45 8.61 -9.70 4.49
N PHE A 46 9.61 -9.13 3.80
CA PHE A 46 9.62 -9.09 2.34
C PHE A 46 9.74 -10.47 1.71
N CYS A 47 10.55 -11.36 2.26
CA CYS A 47 10.65 -12.75 1.79
C CYS A 47 9.31 -13.48 1.95
N ILE A 48 8.63 -13.35 3.10
CA ILE A 48 7.32 -13.95 3.34
C ILE A 48 6.26 -13.36 2.37
N GLY A 49 6.28 -12.04 2.18
CA GLY A 49 5.41 -11.36 1.22
C GLY A 49 5.66 -11.83 -0.22
N ALA A 50 6.93 -11.97 -0.62
CA ALA A 50 7.32 -12.47 -1.94
C ALA A 50 6.82 -13.91 -2.16
N VAL A 51 7.02 -14.81 -1.20
CA VAL A 51 6.50 -16.19 -1.27
C VAL A 51 4.98 -16.20 -1.37
N THR A 52 4.29 -15.37 -0.59
CA THR A 52 2.83 -15.27 -0.62
C THR A 52 2.34 -14.76 -1.99
N SER A 53 3.00 -13.74 -2.55
CA SER A 53 2.70 -13.22 -3.89
C SER A 53 2.97 -14.24 -5.00
N LEU A 54 4.02 -15.06 -4.84
CA LEU A 54 4.34 -16.14 -5.77
C LEU A 54 3.27 -17.24 -5.74
N ILE A 55 2.79 -17.62 -4.55
CA ILE A 55 1.70 -18.59 -4.41
C ILE A 55 0.43 -18.05 -5.08
N TYR A 56 0.08 -16.78 -4.84
CA TYR A 56 -1.06 -16.14 -5.49
C TYR A 56 -0.93 -16.16 -7.01
N PHE A 57 0.23 -15.80 -7.55
CA PHE A 57 0.51 -15.88 -8.99
C PHE A 57 0.32 -17.30 -9.53
N LEU A 58 0.87 -18.32 -8.86
CA LEU A 58 0.74 -19.72 -9.30
C LEU A 58 -0.71 -20.20 -9.29
N ILE A 59 -1.53 -19.75 -8.34
CA ILE A 59 -2.96 -20.02 -8.30
C ILE A 59 -3.67 -19.31 -9.46
N GLU A 60 -3.36 -18.03 -9.70
CA GLU A 60 -3.96 -17.23 -10.76
C GLU A 60 -3.75 -17.84 -12.15
N VAL A 61 -2.53 -18.30 -12.42
CA VAL A 61 -2.20 -18.92 -13.72
C VAL A 61 -2.50 -20.41 -13.77
N GLU A 62 -3.06 -21.00 -12.72
CA GLU A 62 -3.28 -22.45 -12.59
C GLU A 62 -2.00 -23.28 -12.88
N GLY A 63 -0.84 -22.74 -12.48
CA GLY A 63 0.49 -23.30 -12.78
C GLY A 63 0.95 -23.17 -14.24
N ARG A 64 0.21 -22.47 -15.10
CA ARG A 64 0.48 -22.33 -16.54
C ARG A 64 0.65 -20.86 -16.93
N PRO A 65 1.86 -20.29 -16.76
CA PRO A 65 2.09 -18.89 -17.11
C PRO A 65 1.86 -18.65 -18.62
N PRO A 66 1.40 -17.44 -19.02
CA PRO A 66 1.23 -17.09 -20.42
C PRO A 66 2.54 -17.24 -21.23
N ALA A 67 2.45 -17.80 -22.43
CA ALA A 67 3.62 -18.00 -23.29
C ALA A 67 4.29 -16.67 -23.72
N ASP A 68 3.54 -15.59 -23.73
CA ASP A 68 3.96 -14.23 -24.05
C ASP A 68 4.33 -13.38 -22.81
N LEU A 69 4.45 -13.99 -21.62
CA LEU A 69 4.73 -13.26 -20.38
C LEU A 69 6.00 -12.40 -20.47
N ALA A 70 7.07 -12.95 -21.05
CA ALA A 70 8.35 -12.23 -21.19
C ALA A 70 8.24 -10.99 -22.08
N SER A 71 7.53 -11.08 -23.22
CA SER A 71 7.34 -9.95 -24.12
C SER A 71 6.43 -8.89 -23.50
N ARG A 72 5.39 -9.31 -22.75
CA ARG A 72 4.51 -8.39 -22.00
C ARG A 72 5.28 -7.62 -20.92
N LEU A 73 6.16 -8.29 -20.19
CA LEU A 73 7.01 -7.64 -19.17
C LEU A 73 8.00 -6.64 -19.80
N ALA A 74 8.55 -6.96 -20.98
CA ALA A 74 9.45 -6.04 -21.70
C ALA A 74 8.76 -4.74 -22.16
N MET A 75 7.43 -4.75 -22.33
CA MET A 75 6.65 -3.56 -22.66
C MET A 75 6.32 -2.68 -21.44
N ALA A 76 6.54 -3.17 -20.21
CA ALA A 76 6.24 -2.41 -19.01
C ALA A 76 7.20 -1.22 -18.87
N PRO A 77 6.70 -0.02 -18.53
CA PRO A 77 7.56 1.15 -18.35
C PRO A 77 8.51 0.94 -17.17
N TRP A 78 9.73 1.47 -17.26
CA TRP A 78 10.80 1.23 -16.27
C TRP A 78 10.39 1.59 -14.83
N TRP A 79 9.53 2.59 -14.65
CA TRP A 79 9.05 3.01 -13.34
C TRP A 79 8.07 2.00 -12.71
N ALA A 80 7.40 1.15 -13.48
CA ALA A 80 6.47 0.14 -12.94
C ALA A 80 7.20 -0.88 -12.04
N TRP A 81 8.48 -1.12 -12.32
CA TRP A 81 9.35 -2.00 -11.54
C TRP A 81 9.76 -1.41 -10.19
N SER A 82 9.56 -0.11 -9.97
CA SER A 82 9.91 0.55 -8.71
C SER A 82 8.97 0.22 -7.55
N GLY A 83 7.80 -0.40 -7.81
CA GLY A 83 6.81 -0.71 -6.79
C GLY A 83 7.36 -1.52 -5.62
N GLY A 84 8.25 -2.48 -5.89
CA GLY A 84 8.91 -3.27 -4.84
C GLY A 84 9.80 -2.42 -3.92
N VAL A 85 10.52 -1.45 -4.48
CA VAL A 85 11.36 -0.51 -3.72
C VAL A 85 10.49 0.42 -2.86
N ILE A 86 9.41 0.95 -3.43
CA ILE A 86 8.46 1.82 -2.71
C ILE A 86 7.83 1.07 -1.52
N GLY A 87 7.43 -0.19 -1.74
CA GLY A 87 6.92 -1.06 -0.68
C GLY A 87 7.96 -1.32 0.42
N ALA A 88 9.22 -1.55 0.05
CA ALA A 88 10.31 -1.78 1.00
C ALA A 88 10.54 -0.56 1.89
N LEU A 89 10.61 0.62 1.28
CA LEU A 89 10.72 1.88 2.01
C LEU A 89 9.54 2.08 2.98
N PHE A 90 8.32 1.78 2.55
CA PHE A 90 7.13 1.86 3.39
C PHE A 90 7.22 0.98 4.65
N VAL A 91 7.68 -0.27 4.51
CA VAL A 91 7.84 -1.19 5.66
C VAL A 91 8.95 -0.72 6.59
N ILE A 92 10.10 -0.30 6.03
CA ILE A 92 11.22 0.24 6.82
C ILE A 92 10.76 1.45 7.63
N ILE A 93 10.06 2.40 7.01
CA ILE A 93 9.53 3.58 7.69
C ILE A 93 8.59 3.17 8.85
N ASN A 94 7.70 2.21 8.63
CA ASN A 94 6.81 1.71 9.69
C ASN A 94 7.58 1.08 10.87
N ILE A 95 8.54 0.20 10.59
CA ILE A 95 9.37 -0.44 11.63
C ILE A 95 10.12 0.61 12.47
N LEU A 96 10.60 1.69 11.82
CA LEU A 96 11.36 2.76 12.46
C LEU A 96 10.50 3.72 13.30
N THR A 97 9.28 3.99 12.86
CA THR A 97 8.44 5.08 13.40
C THR A 97 7.43 4.59 14.44
N ILE A 98 6.87 3.37 14.28
CA ILE A 98 5.86 2.84 15.21
C ILE A 98 6.37 2.74 16.66
N PRO A 99 7.60 2.28 16.95
CA PRO A 99 8.11 2.29 18.31
C PRO A 99 8.27 3.69 18.93
N LYS A 100 8.31 4.75 18.10
CA LYS A 100 8.53 6.14 18.54
C LYS A 100 7.23 6.93 18.67
N LEU A 101 6.31 6.76 17.72
CA LEU A 101 5.07 7.55 17.60
C LEU A 101 3.83 6.76 18.02
N GLY A 102 3.93 5.43 18.16
CA GLY A 102 2.80 4.54 18.32
C GLY A 102 2.15 4.17 16.98
N ALA A 103 1.49 3.01 16.94
CA ALA A 103 0.88 2.48 15.71
C ALA A 103 -0.26 3.36 15.17
N GLY A 104 -1.09 3.93 16.06
CA GLY A 104 -2.21 4.81 15.68
C GLY A 104 -1.74 6.09 14.99
N THR A 105 -0.82 6.82 15.63
CA THR A 105 -0.25 8.07 15.11
C THR A 105 0.48 7.85 13.79
N THR A 106 1.34 6.82 13.70
CA THR A 106 2.06 6.50 12.45
C THR A 106 1.08 6.19 11.32
N SER A 107 0.07 5.35 11.57
CA SER A 107 -0.91 4.97 10.55
C SER A 107 -1.74 6.18 10.09
N ALA A 108 -2.15 7.05 11.02
CA ALA A 108 -2.90 8.26 10.70
C ALA A 108 -2.10 9.20 9.78
N ILE A 109 -0.82 9.48 10.12
CA ILE A 109 0.06 10.32 9.31
C ILE A 109 0.23 9.73 7.91
N ILE A 110 0.50 8.42 7.82
CA ILE A 110 0.69 7.71 6.56
C ILE A 110 -0.56 7.77 5.69
N VAL A 111 -1.74 7.44 6.24
CA VAL A 111 -3.00 7.46 5.50
C VAL A 111 -3.33 8.87 5.00
N CYS A 112 -3.10 9.89 5.82
CA CYS A 112 -3.26 11.27 5.39
C CYS A 112 -2.33 11.62 4.22
N ALA A 113 -1.04 11.28 4.31
CA ALA A 113 -0.09 11.51 3.23
C ALA A 113 -0.47 10.75 1.95
N GLN A 114 -0.93 9.50 2.06
CA GLN A 114 -1.42 8.69 0.94
C GLN A 114 -2.62 9.34 0.26
N LEU A 115 -3.60 9.84 1.01
CA LEU A 115 -4.81 10.45 0.46
C LEU A 115 -4.52 11.80 -0.20
N VAL A 116 -3.66 12.62 0.40
CA VAL A 116 -3.19 13.88 -0.22
C VAL A 116 -2.45 13.57 -1.53
N PHE A 117 -1.50 12.64 -1.51
CA PHE A 117 -0.72 12.29 -2.69
C PHE A 117 -1.57 11.60 -3.78
N SER A 118 -2.55 10.78 -3.40
CA SER A 118 -3.52 10.19 -4.34
C SER A 118 -4.31 11.28 -5.07
N CYS A 119 -4.69 12.36 -4.40
CA CYS A 119 -5.36 13.47 -5.08
C CYS A 119 -4.44 14.23 -6.05
N ILE A 120 -3.14 14.32 -5.76
CA ILE A 120 -2.13 14.88 -6.66
C ILE A 120 -2.00 14.00 -7.90
N ILE A 121 -1.86 12.67 -7.71
CA ILE A 121 -1.77 11.70 -8.80
C ILE A 121 -2.99 11.82 -9.74
N ASP A 122 -4.20 11.84 -9.18
CA ASP A 122 -5.45 11.96 -9.93
C ASP A 122 -5.53 13.27 -10.74
N ASN A 123 -4.97 14.36 -10.22
CA ASN A 123 -5.02 15.67 -10.86
C ASN A 123 -4.01 15.81 -12.00
N PHE A 124 -2.80 15.27 -11.82
CA PHE A 124 -1.73 15.35 -12.80
C PHE A 124 -1.67 14.16 -13.77
N GLN A 125 -2.60 13.19 -13.64
CA GLN A 125 -2.63 11.95 -14.42
C GLN A 125 -1.32 11.16 -14.33
N PHE A 126 -0.63 11.25 -13.20
CA PHE A 126 0.58 10.46 -13.00
C PHE A 126 0.25 8.97 -13.17
N PHE A 127 1.16 8.22 -13.80
CA PHE A 127 1.03 6.78 -14.07
C PHE A 127 -0.10 6.37 -15.05
N GLY A 128 -0.61 7.31 -15.86
CA GLY A 128 -1.60 7.00 -16.90
C GLY A 128 -3.02 6.75 -16.37
N ILE A 129 -3.29 7.22 -15.15
CA ILE A 129 -4.59 7.06 -14.47
C ILE A 129 -5.58 8.11 -15.02
N ALA A 130 -6.88 7.77 -15.04
CA ALA A 130 -7.94 8.65 -15.54
C ALA A 130 -7.96 10.01 -14.82
N TYR A 131 -8.04 11.09 -15.59
CA TYR A 131 -8.07 12.45 -15.04
C TYR A 131 -9.26 12.65 -14.12
N ARG A 132 -9.01 13.16 -12.91
CA ARG A 132 -10.06 13.58 -12.00
C ARG A 132 -9.76 14.99 -11.49
N THR A 133 -10.61 15.95 -11.85
CA THR A 133 -10.45 17.35 -11.46
C THR A 133 -10.35 17.47 -9.94
N TYR A 134 -9.37 18.23 -9.46
CA TYR A 134 -9.26 18.55 -8.05
C TYR A 134 -10.31 19.59 -7.69
N THR A 135 -11.40 19.15 -7.07
CA THR A 135 -12.53 20.01 -6.69
C THR A 135 -12.30 20.66 -5.31
N LEU A 136 -13.01 21.75 -5.04
CA LEU A 136 -13.03 22.41 -3.73
C LEU A 136 -13.29 21.42 -2.57
N TRP A 137 -14.16 20.43 -2.81
CA TRP A 137 -14.50 19.38 -1.85
C TRP A 137 -13.34 18.43 -1.54
N ARG A 138 -12.48 18.10 -2.51
CA ARG A 138 -11.25 17.32 -2.24
C ARG A 138 -10.26 18.13 -1.41
N GLY A 139 -10.16 19.44 -1.67
CA GLY A 139 -9.40 20.37 -0.83
C GLY A 139 -9.87 20.37 0.62
N LEU A 140 -11.17 20.57 0.85
CA LEU A 140 -11.75 20.52 2.20
C LEU A 140 -11.54 19.16 2.88
N ALA A 141 -11.69 18.05 2.13
CA ALA A 141 -11.43 16.71 2.66
C ALA A 141 -9.96 16.52 3.07
N THR A 142 -8.98 17.01 2.30
CA THR A 142 -7.56 16.95 2.68
C THR A 142 -7.26 17.74 3.96
N VAL A 143 -7.84 18.92 4.14
CA VAL A 143 -7.71 19.70 5.39
C VAL A 143 -8.34 18.95 6.56
N GLY A 144 -9.51 18.34 6.35
CA GLY A 144 -10.17 17.51 7.36
C GLY A 144 -9.32 16.32 7.80
N LEU A 145 -8.67 15.62 6.86
CA LEU A 145 -7.75 14.51 7.16
C LEU A 145 -6.58 14.95 8.03
N ILE A 146 -5.96 16.10 7.72
CA ILE A 146 -4.88 16.66 8.53
C ILE A 146 -5.38 16.96 9.95
N GLY A 147 -6.60 17.48 10.09
CA GLY A 147 -7.25 17.67 11.38
C GLY A 147 -7.45 16.38 12.17
N CYS A 148 -7.88 15.30 11.52
CA CYS A 148 -8.01 13.97 12.15
C CYS A 148 -6.66 13.45 12.65
N VAL A 149 -5.58 13.58 11.86
CA VAL A 149 -4.23 13.19 12.29
C VAL A 149 -3.79 13.98 13.51
N ALA A 150 -4.00 15.31 13.51
CA ALA A 150 -3.62 16.16 14.64
C ALA A 150 -4.36 15.79 15.94
N ALA A 151 -5.63 15.39 15.83
CA ALA A 151 -6.40 14.89 16.97
C ALA A 151 -5.85 13.55 17.49
N ILE A 152 -5.62 12.58 16.60
CA ILE A 152 -5.07 11.26 16.95
C ILE A 152 -3.65 11.36 17.54
N ALA A 153 -2.83 12.29 17.06
CA ALA A 153 -1.49 12.50 17.58
C ALA A 153 -1.45 13.13 18.97
N LYS A 154 -2.54 13.80 19.38
CA LYS A 154 -2.61 14.59 20.62
C LYS A 154 -3.28 13.83 21.77
N PHE A 155 -4.20 12.90 21.48
CA PHE A 155 -5.01 12.17 22.46
C PHE A 155 -4.87 10.67 22.28
#